data_AF-A0A7W1IYS8-F1
#
_entry.id   AF-A0A7W1IYS8-F1
#
_cell.length_a   1.000
_cell.length_b   1.000
_cell.length_c   1.000
_cell.angle_alpha   90.00
_cell.angle_beta   90.00
_cell.angle_gamma   90.00
#
_symmetry.space_group_name_H-M   'P 1'
#
loop_
_entity.id
_entity.type
_entity.pdbx_description
1 polymer ?
#
loop_
_entity_poly.entity_id
_entity_poly.type
_entity_poly.pdbx_seq_one_letter_code
_entity_poly.pdbx_strand_id
1 'polypeptide(L)'
;MRLTCEPLSIPDGTGDLSVHDDQGRVACTLWTHVARWQCKDAELAIQVIAPEAIVLPTPEASEPAPGALARLTQALLGSGGLLLLRNPAVAFGPQRIAFAQGVRLFAIADAADEACWDAMLSLGQPVYGVRGTIACACRTTHPGAVISALAYGTFTCEEALAVSVLDESRQGVKWTLPVEADTAVIVRDGFEAGRLRGVSGEWQDRGSEGYVRLVMRSAHGAAWTQPRFIAPVVSKGGGCA
;
A
#
# COMPACT_ATOMS: atom_id res chain seq x y z
N MET A 1 -14.64 -5.73 -11.29
CA MET A 1 -13.70 -6.75 -11.82
C MET A 1 -12.49 -6.79 -10.90
N ARG A 2 -11.85 -7.95 -10.81
CA ARG A 2 -10.66 -8.13 -9.99
C ARG A 2 -9.44 -8.17 -10.90
N LEU A 3 -8.48 -7.30 -10.64
CA LEU A 3 -7.24 -7.21 -11.40
C LEU A 3 -6.06 -7.48 -10.48
N THR A 4 -5.09 -8.28 -10.93
CA THR A 4 -3.94 -8.66 -10.10
C THR A 4 -2.60 -8.31 -10.75
N CYS A 5 -1.59 -7.99 -9.93
CA CYS A 5 -0.22 -7.79 -10.38
C CYS A 5 0.80 -8.03 -9.26
N GLU A 6 2.06 -8.25 -9.62
CA GLU A 6 3.16 -8.53 -8.68
C GLU A 6 4.28 -7.50 -8.84
N PRO A 7 4.10 -6.25 -8.38
CA PRO A 7 5.05 -5.17 -8.64
C PRO A 7 6.46 -5.45 -8.10
N LEU A 8 6.56 -6.21 -7.00
CA LEU A 8 7.84 -6.53 -6.38
C LEU A 8 8.64 -7.60 -7.14
N SER A 9 8.03 -8.33 -8.08
CA SER A 9 8.72 -9.33 -8.93
C SER A 9 9.55 -8.70 -10.05
N ILE A 10 9.32 -7.41 -10.35
CA ILE A 10 9.99 -6.70 -11.45
C ILE A 10 11.48 -6.51 -11.14
N PRO A 11 12.39 -6.93 -12.04
CA PRO A 11 13.83 -6.73 -11.88
C PRO A 11 14.24 -5.27 -12.07
N ASP A 12 15.50 -4.94 -11.74
CA ASP A 12 16.06 -3.61 -11.95
C ASP A 12 16.03 -3.22 -13.45
N GLY A 13 15.70 -1.96 -13.73
CA GLY A 13 15.58 -1.41 -15.08
C GLY A 13 14.16 -0.99 -15.45
N THR A 14 13.97 -0.66 -16.72
CA THR A 14 12.67 -0.29 -17.29
C THR A 14 11.98 -1.53 -17.86
N GLY A 15 10.68 -1.66 -17.61
CA GLY A 15 9.87 -2.72 -18.18
C GLY A 15 8.37 -2.47 -18.05
N ASP A 16 7.60 -3.53 -18.28
CA ASP A 16 6.16 -3.52 -18.17
C ASP A 16 5.70 -4.38 -16.98
N LEU A 17 4.86 -3.82 -16.14
CA LEU A 17 4.13 -4.54 -15.10
C LEU A 17 2.81 -5.04 -15.70
N SER A 18 2.74 -6.35 -15.95
CA SER A 18 1.54 -7.00 -16.44
C SER A 18 0.46 -7.04 -15.36
N VAL A 19 -0.76 -6.66 -15.74
CA VAL A 19 -1.95 -6.73 -14.88
C VAL A 19 -2.89 -7.78 -15.46
N HIS A 20 -3.29 -8.74 -14.63
CA HIS A 20 -4.07 -9.89 -15.04
C HIS A 20 -5.54 -9.76 -14.61
N ASP A 21 -6.46 -10.30 -15.41
CA ASP A 21 -7.86 -10.48 -15.03
C ASP A 21 -8.06 -11.74 -14.14
N ASP A 22 -9.30 -12.00 -13.76
CA ASP A 22 -9.72 -13.17 -12.99
C ASP A 22 -9.51 -14.51 -13.72
N GLN A 23 -9.25 -14.47 -15.04
CA GLN A 23 -8.91 -15.63 -15.86
C GLN A 23 -7.40 -15.77 -16.08
N GLY A 24 -6.58 -14.91 -15.47
CA GLY A 24 -5.13 -14.91 -15.59
C GLY A 24 -4.61 -14.32 -16.90
N ARG A 25 -5.48 -13.73 -17.74
CA ARG A 25 -5.07 -13.09 -18.99
C ARG A 25 -4.58 -11.68 -18.72
N VAL A 26 -3.60 -11.21 -19.50
CA VAL A 26 -3.13 -9.82 -19.40
C VAL A 26 -4.27 -8.89 -19.83
N ALA A 27 -4.82 -8.15 -18.87
CA ALA A 27 -5.90 -7.20 -19.05
C ALA A 27 -5.38 -5.82 -19.49
N CYS A 28 -4.25 -5.40 -18.93
CA CYS A 28 -3.48 -4.23 -19.34
C CYS A 28 -2.03 -4.32 -18.84
N THR A 29 -1.22 -3.35 -19.24
CA THR A 29 0.17 -3.19 -18.79
C THR A 29 0.36 -1.81 -18.19
N LEU A 30 1.20 -1.72 -17.17
CA LEU A 30 1.68 -0.47 -16.60
C LEU A 30 3.16 -0.33 -16.92
N TRP A 31 3.60 0.87 -17.26
CA TRP A 31 5.03 1.14 -17.35
C TRP A 31 5.63 1.12 -15.95
N THR A 32 6.82 0.53 -15.81
CA THR A 32 7.54 0.53 -14.55
C THR A 32 9.04 0.70 -14.73
N HIS A 33 9.67 1.37 -13.79
CA HIS A 33 11.12 1.52 -13.72
C HIS A 33 11.60 1.26 -12.31
N VAL A 34 12.46 0.27 -12.14
CA VAL A 34 13.09 -0.09 -10.86
C VAL A 34 14.54 0.37 -10.88
N ALA A 35 14.96 1.10 -9.85
CA ALA A 35 16.33 1.58 -9.74
C ALA A 35 16.84 1.51 -8.29
N ARG A 36 18.16 1.32 -8.15
CA ARG A 36 18.88 1.50 -6.89
C ARG A 36 19.83 2.66 -7.03
N TRP A 37 19.62 3.69 -6.22
CA TRP A 37 20.45 4.89 -6.22
C TRP A 37 21.32 4.90 -4.98
N GLN A 38 22.64 4.97 -5.18
CA GLN A 38 23.57 5.18 -4.08
C GLN A 38 23.56 6.67 -3.73
N CYS A 39 22.88 7.03 -2.64
CA CYS A 39 22.88 8.38 -2.09
C CYS A 39 24.01 8.54 -1.07
N LYS A 40 24.24 9.79 -0.64
CA LYS A 40 25.28 10.13 0.33
C LYS A 40 25.16 9.39 1.67
N ASP A 41 23.94 9.16 2.13
CA ASP A 41 23.64 8.64 3.47
C ASP A 41 22.93 7.28 3.49
N ALA A 42 22.46 6.78 2.36
CA ALA A 42 21.77 5.49 2.24
C ALA A 42 21.73 4.98 0.79
N GLU A 43 21.43 3.70 0.61
CA GLU A 43 20.94 3.19 -0.67
C GLU A 43 19.42 3.40 -0.77
N LEU A 44 18.97 3.96 -1.89
CA LEU A 44 17.56 4.19 -2.17
C LEU A 44 17.10 3.23 -3.27
N ALA A 45 16.32 2.20 -2.92
CA ALA A 45 15.71 1.29 -3.88
C ALA A 45 14.28 1.76 -4.19
N ILE A 46 14.04 2.18 -5.42
CA ILE A 46 12.78 2.77 -5.86
C ILE A 46 12.18 1.97 -7.00
N GLN A 47 10.86 2.09 -7.12
CA GLN A 47 10.13 1.71 -8.31
C GLN A 47 9.11 2.78 -8.65
N VAL A 48 9.10 3.20 -9.90
CA VAL A 48 8.04 4.03 -10.46
C VAL A 48 7.05 3.11 -11.17
N ILE A 49 5.75 3.33 -10.96
CA ILE A 49 4.67 2.64 -11.66
C ILE A 49 3.77 3.72 -12.27
N ALA A 50 3.55 3.68 -13.57
CA ALA A 50 2.80 4.71 -14.30
C ALA A 50 1.99 4.11 -15.45
N PRO A 51 0.98 4.84 -15.98
CA PRO A 51 0.26 4.37 -17.16
C PRO A 51 1.13 4.40 -18.42
N GLU A 52 2.11 5.30 -18.48
CA GLU A 52 2.99 5.52 -19.63
C GLU A 52 4.42 5.83 -19.16
N ALA A 53 5.38 5.81 -20.09
CA ALA A 53 6.78 6.07 -19.79
C ALA A 53 7.01 7.50 -19.28
N ILE A 54 7.83 7.64 -18.23
CA ILE A 54 8.19 8.92 -17.63
C ILE A 54 9.70 9.12 -17.73
N VAL A 55 10.11 10.34 -18.08
CA VAL A 55 11.52 10.74 -18.02
C VAL A 55 11.90 10.96 -16.55
N LEU A 56 12.74 10.06 -16.04
CA LEU A 56 13.24 10.15 -14.67
C LEU A 56 14.56 10.93 -14.62
N PRO A 57 14.81 11.67 -13.53
CA PRO A 57 16.07 12.35 -13.35
C PRO A 57 17.18 11.34 -13.03
N THR A 58 18.44 11.71 -13.27
CA THR A 58 19.59 10.81 -13.07
C THR A 58 20.04 10.79 -11.60
N PRO A 59 20.62 9.68 -11.10
CA PRO A 59 21.13 9.63 -9.74
C PRO A 59 22.29 10.62 -9.52
N GLU A 60 22.34 11.24 -8.34
CA GLU A 60 23.42 12.14 -7.91
C GLU A 60 24.00 11.64 -6.59
N ALA A 61 25.19 11.04 -6.61
CA ALA A 61 25.75 10.33 -5.44
C ALA A 61 26.04 11.24 -4.23
N SER A 62 26.25 12.54 -4.46
CA SER A 62 26.44 13.53 -3.40
C SER A 62 25.14 13.95 -2.70
N GLU A 63 23.99 13.62 -3.28
CA GLU A 63 22.66 13.96 -2.77
C GLU A 63 22.26 13.00 -1.64
N PRO A 64 21.68 13.49 -0.52
CA PRO A 64 21.10 12.62 0.50
C PRO A 64 19.78 12.00 0.01
N ALA A 65 19.41 10.83 0.54
CA ALA A 65 18.23 10.07 0.10
C ALA A 65 16.91 10.88 0.10
N PRO A 66 16.60 11.73 1.09
CA PRO A 66 15.42 12.62 1.04
C PRO A 66 15.42 13.58 -0.15
N GLY A 67 16.58 14.12 -0.52
CA GLY A 67 16.72 15.03 -1.66
C GLY A 67 16.40 14.31 -2.97
N ALA A 68 16.99 13.13 -3.14
CA ALA A 68 16.74 12.27 -4.30
C ALA A 68 15.25 11.92 -4.45
N LEU A 69 14.58 11.55 -3.35
CA LEU A 69 13.14 11.30 -3.34
C LEU A 69 12.31 12.54 -3.70
N ALA A 70 12.66 13.72 -3.20
CA ALA A 70 11.97 14.95 -3.52
C ALA A 70 12.07 15.27 -5.02
N ARG A 71 13.26 15.09 -5.62
CA ARG A 71 13.50 15.30 -7.05
C ARG A 71 12.74 14.31 -7.92
N LEU A 72 12.68 13.03 -7.52
CA LEU A 72 11.83 12.02 -8.16
C LEU A 72 10.35 12.40 -8.07
N THR A 73 9.87 12.75 -6.87
CA THR A 73 8.48 13.15 -6.65
C THR A 73 8.11 14.33 -7.53
N GLN A 74 8.98 15.34 -7.62
CA GLN A 74 8.79 16.49 -8.50
C GLN A 74 8.68 16.10 -9.97
N ALA A 75 9.52 15.17 -10.44
CA ALA A 75 9.47 14.66 -11.82
C ALA A 75 8.18 13.88 -12.12
N LEU A 76 7.53 13.30 -11.10
CA LEU A 76 6.27 12.57 -11.25
C LEU A 76 5.03 13.47 -11.20
N LEU A 77 5.14 14.74 -10.81
CA LEU A 77 3.98 15.63 -10.71
C LEU A 77 3.24 15.77 -12.05
N GLY A 78 1.94 15.53 -12.03
CA GLY A 78 1.07 15.62 -13.21
C GLY A 78 1.15 14.42 -14.17
N SER A 79 2.11 13.49 -13.97
CA SER A 79 2.25 12.31 -14.83
C SER A 79 1.28 11.16 -14.49
N GLY A 80 0.69 11.19 -13.30
CA GLY A 80 -0.08 10.06 -12.75
C GLY A 80 0.79 8.88 -12.30
N GLY A 81 2.12 8.99 -12.32
CA GLY A 81 3.03 7.99 -11.80
C GLY A 81 3.03 7.93 -10.27
N LEU A 82 3.21 6.73 -9.72
CA LEU A 82 3.36 6.47 -8.31
C LEU A 82 4.78 6.05 -7.99
N LEU A 83 5.29 6.55 -6.87
CA LEU A 83 6.57 6.14 -6.32
C LEU A 83 6.36 5.08 -5.25
N LEU A 84 7.06 3.96 -5.43
CA LEU A 84 7.17 2.86 -4.49
C LEU A 84 8.58 2.83 -3.92
N LEU A 85 8.70 2.89 -2.60
CA LEU A 85 9.98 2.69 -1.90
C LEU A 85 10.14 1.21 -1.55
N ARG A 86 11.13 0.56 -2.17
CA ARG A 86 11.34 -0.89 -2.08
C ARG A 86 12.13 -1.33 -0.84
N ASN A 87 12.78 -0.40 -0.16
CA ASN A 87 13.63 -0.67 1.01
C ASN A 87 13.44 0.37 2.14
N PRO A 88 12.20 0.63 2.61
CA PRO A 88 11.94 1.72 3.55
C PRO A 88 12.75 1.61 4.85
N ALA A 89 12.91 0.39 5.39
CA ALA A 89 13.71 0.17 6.59
C ALA A 89 15.20 0.46 6.41
N VAL A 90 15.77 0.06 5.27
CA VAL A 90 17.20 0.28 4.96
C VAL A 90 17.48 1.75 4.63
N ALA A 91 16.60 2.38 3.86
CA ALA A 91 16.82 3.76 3.39
C ALA A 91 16.62 4.80 4.50
N PHE A 92 15.65 4.59 5.39
CA PHE A 92 15.29 5.57 6.42
C PHE A 92 15.22 4.94 7.82
N GLY A 93 14.60 3.76 7.93
CA GLY A 93 14.18 3.22 9.22
C GLY A 93 13.01 4.02 9.81
N PRO A 94 12.33 3.47 10.84
CA PRO A 94 11.08 4.04 11.34
C PRO A 94 11.27 5.44 11.94
N GLN A 95 12.44 5.75 12.51
CA GLN A 95 12.70 7.06 13.12
C GLN A 95 12.88 8.20 12.10
N ARG A 96 13.25 7.89 10.85
CA ARG A 96 13.51 8.88 9.80
C ARG A 96 12.51 8.76 8.63
N ILE A 97 11.53 7.85 8.70
CA ILE A 97 10.62 7.58 7.59
C ILE A 97 9.78 8.80 7.18
N ALA A 98 9.60 9.77 8.09
CA ALA A 98 8.95 11.05 7.82
C ALA A 98 9.62 11.85 6.67
N PHE A 99 10.88 11.56 6.33
CA PHE A 99 11.59 12.16 5.21
C PHE A 99 11.25 11.53 3.85
N ALA A 100 10.54 10.40 3.81
CA ALA A 100 10.08 9.75 2.57
C ALA A 100 8.79 10.40 2.01
N GLN A 101 8.65 11.72 2.13
CA GLN A 101 7.48 12.44 1.65
C GLN A 101 7.34 12.30 0.12
N GLY A 102 6.11 12.19 -0.36
CA GLY A 102 5.81 12.01 -1.78
C GLY A 102 5.74 10.54 -2.23
N VAL A 103 6.37 9.63 -1.50
CA VAL A 103 6.17 8.18 -1.71
C VAL A 103 4.71 7.82 -1.38
N ARG A 104 4.12 6.94 -2.18
CA ARG A 104 2.74 6.46 -1.99
C ARG A 104 2.66 5.00 -1.60
N LEU A 105 3.65 4.21 -1.99
CA LEU A 105 3.69 2.78 -1.77
C LEU A 105 4.99 2.39 -1.05
N PHE A 106 4.91 1.54 -0.04
CA PHE A 106 6.07 0.92 0.60
C PHE A 106 6.06 -0.58 0.33
N ALA A 107 7.19 -1.13 -0.12
CA ALA A 107 7.36 -2.58 -0.08
C ALA A 107 7.46 -3.02 1.39
N ILE A 108 6.70 -4.05 1.74
CA ILE A 108 6.71 -4.65 3.07
C ILE A 108 7.29 -6.06 2.93
N ALA A 109 8.61 -6.21 3.07
CA ALA A 109 9.25 -7.51 2.98
C ALA A 109 9.30 -8.21 4.35
N ASP A 110 9.52 -7.45 5.42
CA ASP A 110 9.64 -7.96 6.78
C ASP A 110 8.99 -7.04 7.84
N ALA A 111 9.26 -7.32 9.11
CA ALA A 111 8.73 -6.55 10.24
C ALA A 111 9.37 -5.15 10.38
N ALA A 112 10.61 -4.94 9.90
CA ALA A 112 11.25 -3.64 9.93
C ALA A 112 10.60 -2.68 8.91
N ASP A 113 10.24 -3.19 7.73
CA ASP A 113 9.46 -2.43 6.76
C ASP A 113 8.05 -2.12 7.27
N GLU A 114 7.39 -3.09 7.93
CA GLU A 114 6.08 -2.88 8.56
C GLU A 114 6.14 -1.78 9.62
N ALA A 115 7.19 -1.75 10.45
CA ALA A 115 7.41 -0.68 11.43
C ALA A 115 7.59 0.70 10.77
N CYS A 116 8.24 0.78 9.60
CA CYS A 116 8.34 2.03 8.84
C CYS A 116 6.98 2.46 8.31
N TRP A 117 6.18 1.51 7.83
CA TRP A 117 4.84 1.79 7.34
C TRP A 117 3.93 2.30 8.47
N ASP A 118 3.92 1.64 9.62
CA ASP A 118 3.14 2.06 10.79
C ASP A 118 3.58 3.45 11.28
N ALA A 119 4.89 3.71 11.36
CA ALA A 119 5.41 5.03 11.71
C ALA A 119 4.94 6.13 10.74
N MET A 120 4.87 5.84 9.43
CA MET A 120 4.36 6.79 8.44
C MET A 120 2.85 7.02 8.57
N LEU A 121 2.08 5.97 8.85
CA LEU A 121 0.63 6.06 9.09
C LEU A 121 0.30 6.85 10.35
N SER A 122 1.09 6.71 11.41
CA SER A 122 0.94 7.49 12.65
C SER A 122 1.15 9.00 12.46
N LEU A 123 1.84 9.41 11.39
CA LEU A 123 1.96 10.81 10.97
C LEU A 123 0.75 11.29 10.15
N GLY A 124 -0.27 10.44 9.96
CA GLY A 124 -1.46 10.72 9.16
C GLY A 124 -1.19 10.75 7.65
N GLN A 125 -0.07 10.19 7.19
CA GLN A 125 0.27 10.16 5.77
C GLN A 125 -0.39 8.95 5.09
N PRO A 126 -1.11 9.14 3.97
CA PRO A 126 -1.72 8.04 3.22
C PRO A 126 -0.66 7.32 2.37
N VAL A 127 0.04 6.37 3.01
CA VAL A 127 0.99 5.44 2.36
C VAL A 127 0.43 4.02 2.47
N TYR A 128 0.55 3.24 1.39
CA TYR A 128 -0.01 1.90 1.28
C TYR A 128 1.10 0.85 1.17
N GLY A 129 0.88 -0.29 1.82
CA GLY A 129 1.84 -1.39 1.90
C GLY A 129 1.66 -2.35 0.74
N VAL A 130 2.76 -2.71 0.10
CA VAL A 130 2.82 -3.62 -1.04
C VAL A 130 3.58 -4.87 -0.65
N ARG A 131 2.95 -6.04 -0.81
CA ARG A 131 3.52 -7.37 -0.55
C ARG A 131 2.79 -8.40 -1.40
N GLY A 132 3.48 -9.46 -1.81
CA GLY A 132 2.89 -10.57 -2.56
C GLY A 132 2.20 -10.11 -3.84
N THR A 133 1.07 -10.75 -4.16
CA THR A 133 0.19 -10.38 -5.26
C THR A 133 -0.74 -9.26 -4.81
N ILE A 134 -0.74 -8.14 -5.53
CA ILE A 134 -1.75 -7.09 -5.35
C ILE A 134 -3.02 -7.53 -6.06
N ALA A 135 -4.17 -7.32 -5.43
CA ALA A 135 -5.48 -7.47 -6.05
C ALA A 135 -6.33 -6.21 -5.91
N CYS A 136 -6.65 -5.58 -7.04
CA CYS A 136 -7.43 -4.36 -7.14
C CYS A 136 -8.87 -4.69 -7.54
N ALA A 137 -9.84 -4.09 -6.82
CA ALA A 137 -11.24 -4.09 -7.23
C ALA A 137 -11.52 -2.92 -8.18
N CYS A 138 -11.27 -3.13 -9.49
CA CYS A 138 -11.42 -2.09 -10.50
C CYS A 138 -12.80 -2.13 -11.19
N ARG A 139 -13.21 -1.00 -11.77
CA ARG A 139 -14.42 -0.91 -12.61
C ARG A 139 -14.15 -1.21 -14.08
N THR A 140 -12.93 -0.98 -14.54
CA THR A 140 -12.47 -1.17 -15.93
C THR A 140 -11.07 -1.78 -15.93
N THR A 141 -10.67 -2.38 -17.06
CA THR A 141 -9.34 -2.97 -17.28
C THR A 141 -8.27 -1.94 -17.63
N HIS A 142 -8.55 -0.64 -17.48
CA HIS A 142 -7.66 0.42 -17.95
C HIS A 142 -6.49 0.66 -16.97
N PRO A 143 -5.25 0.94 -17.44
CA PRO A 143 -4.09 1.29 -16.62
C PRO A 143 -4.39 2.30 -15.50
N GLY A 144 -5.08 3.39 -15.84
CA GLY A 144 -5.47 4.43 -14.89
C GLY A 144 -6.38 3.95 -13.75
N ALA A 145 -7.16 2.88 -13.94
CA ALA A 145 -7.98 2.30 -12.88
C ALA A 145 -7.12 1.56 -11.84
N VAL A 146 -6.07 0.87 -12.29
CA VAL A 146 -5.10 0.19 -11.40
C VAL A 146 -4.25 1.21 -10.67
N ILE A 147 -3.73 2.22 -11.37
CA ILE A 147 -2.98 3.33 -10.76
C ILE A 147 -3.83 4.04 -9.70
N SER A 148 -5.10 4.33 -10.00
CA SER A 148 -6.00 4.93 -9.03
C SER A 148 -6.21 4.02 -7.81
N ALA A 149 -6.36 2.71 -8.02
CA ALA A 149 -6.52 1.78 -6.92
C ALA A 149 -5.29 1.77 -6.00
N LEU A 150 -4.08 1.73 -6.57
CA LEU A 150 -2.83 1.82 -5.84
C LEU A 150 -2.67 3.17 -5.10
N ALA A 151 -3.05 4.27 -5.75
CA ALA A 151 -2.92 5.62 -5.21
C ALA A 151 -3.84 5.92 -4.02
N TYR A 152 -4.97 5.21 -3.91
CA TYR A 152 -5.98 5.41 -2.87
C TYR A 152 -6.18 4.20 -1.96
N GLY A 153 -5.33 3.17 -2.09
CA GLY A 153 -5.37 2.00 -1.21
C GLY A 153 -6.56 1.07 -1.45
N THR A 154 -7.22 1.11 -2.61
CA THR A 154 -8.38 0.24 -2.89
C THR A 154 -7.92 -1.11 -3.49
N PHE A 155 -7.06 -1.81 -2.74
CA PHE A 155 -6.52 -3.10 -3.11
C PHE A 155 -6.20 -3.95 -1.87
N THR A 156 -6.02 -5.26 -2.07
CA THR A 156 -5.48 -6.18 -1.07
C THR A 156 -4.10 -6.67 -1.50
N CYS A 157 -3.28 -7.04 -0.52
CA CYS A 157 -2.04 -7.78 -0.73
C CYS A 157 -2.31 -9.23 -0.33
N GLU A 158 -1.99 -10.17 -1.20
CA GLU A 158 -2.37 -11.57 -1.03
C GLU A 158 -1.19 -12.50 -1.27
N GLU A 159 -1.00 -13.41 -0.34
CA GLU A 159 0.00 -14.48 -0.38
C GLU A 159 -0.70 -15.80 -0.16
N ALA A 160 -1.12 -16.45 -1.26
CA ALA A 160 -1.87 -17.71 -1.24
C ALA A 160 -3.20 -17.70 -0.47
N LEU A 161 -3.73 -16.52 -0.12
CA LEU A 161 -5.08 -16.34 0.44
C LEU A 161 -5.80 -15.22 -0.31
N ALA A 162 -6.73 -15.60 -1.20
CA ALA A 162 -7.51 -14.62 -1.94
C ALA A 162 -8.69 -14.08 -1.12
N VAL A 163 -8.87 -12.76 -1.09
CA VAL A 163 -10.04 -12.15 -0.45
C VAL A 163 -11.22 -12.20 -1.43
N SER A 164 -12.22 -13.01 -1.12
CA SER A 164 -13.39 -13.24 -1.99
C SER A 164 -14.29 -12.00 -2.05
N VAL A 165 -14.56 -11.41 -0.89
CA VAL A 165 -15.38 -10.20 -0.74
C VAL A 165 -14.74 -9.30 0.29
N LEU A 166 -14.63 -8.01 -0.04
CA LEU A 166 -14.28 -6.94 0.88
C LEU A 166 -15.24 -5.77 0.63
N ASP A 167 -16.08 -5.48 1.61
CA ASP A 167 -17.05 -4.38 1.55
C ASP A 167 -16.68 -3.35 2.61
N GLU A 168 -16.14 -2.22 2.15
CA GLU A 168 -15.71 -1.12 3.00
C GLU A 168 -16.72 0.02 2.92
N SER A 169 -17.13 0.49 4.09
CA SER A 169 -18.02 1.63 4.22
C SER A 169 -17.44 2.66 5.18
N ARG A 170 -18.19 3.75 5.41
CA ARG A 170 -17.86 4.73 6.46
C ARG A 170 -18.10 4.21 7.88
N GLN A 171 -18.81 3.10 8.04
CA GLN A 171 -19.21 2.55 9.34
C GLN A 171 -18.36 1.35 9.75
N GLY A 172 -17.62 0.76 8.82
CA GLY A 172 -16.90 -0.48 9.08
C GLY A 172 -16.52 -1.22 7.80
N VAL A 173 -16.07 -2.45 8.00
CA VAL A 173 -15.62 -3.35 6.94
C VAL A 173 -16.19 -4.75 7.16
N LYS A 174 -16.65 -5.37 6.07
CA LYS A 174 -17.06 -6.77 6.02
C LYS A 174 -16.17 -7.52 5.06
N TRP A 175 -15.86 -8.78 5.39
CA TRP A 175 -15.03 -9.61 4.53
C TRP A 175 -15.55 -11.04 4.44
N THR A 176 -15.16 -11.70 3.36
CA THR A 176 -15.36 -13.14 3.15
C THR A 176 -14.12 -13.74 2.50
N LEU A 177 -13.74 -14.91 2.98
CA LEU A 177 -12.59 -15.69 2.58
C LEU A 177 -13.04 -17.06 2.06
N PRO A 178 -12.24 -17.70 1.19
CA PRO A 178 -12.55 -19.04 0.68
C PRO A 178 -12.33 -20.14 1.73
N VAL A 179 -11.58 -19.85 2.80
CA VAL A 179 -11.21 -20.77 3.87
C VAL A 179 -11.25 -20.06 5.22
N GLU A 180 -11.29 -20.83 6.31
CA GLU A 180 -11.18 -20.26 7.65
C GLU A 180 -9.82 -19.58 7.86
N ALA A 181 -9.85 -18.40 8.47
CA ALA A 181 -8.65 -17.65 8.84
C ALA A 181 -8.83 -16.95 10.18
N ASP A 182 -7.72 -16.68 10.84
CA ASP A 182 -7.65 -15.70 11.92
C ASP A 182 -7.46 -14.31 11.31
N THR A 183 -8.42 -13.42 11.55
CA THR A 183 -8.39 -12.04 11.08
C THR A 183 -8.16 -11.10 12.26
N ALA A 184 -7.00 -10.45 12.28
CA ALA A 184 -6.67 -9.40 13.22
C ALA A 184 -7.08 -8.04 12.65
N VAL A 185 -7.72 -7.22 13.48
CA VAL A 185 -8.04 -5.83 13.18
C VAL A 185 -6.95 -4.96 13.78
N ILE A 186 -6.18 -4.32 12.92
CA ILE A 186 -5.05 -3.48 13.32
C ILE A 186 -5.46 -2.01 13.18
N VAL A 187 -5.19 -1.24 14.22
CA VAL A 187 -5.49 0.20 14.29
C VAL A 187 -4.21 1.03 14.38
N ARG A 188 -4.35 2.35 14.61
CA ARG A 188 -3.21 3.28 14.75
C ARG A 188 -2.08 2.72 15.61
N ASP A 189 -0.85 3.00 15.20
CA ASP A 189 0.40 2.54 15.82
C ASP A 189 0.61 1.01 15.76
N GLY A 190 -0.11 0.32 14.88
CA GLY A 190 0.02 -1.12 14.69
C GLY A 190 -0.65 -1.97 15.77
N PHE A 191 -1.48 -1.37 16.63
CA PHE A 191 -2.16 -2.11 17.71
C PHE A 191 -3.26 -3.03 17.19
N GLU A 192 -3.34 -4.24 17.74
CA GLU A 192 -4.47 -5.14 17.50
C GLU A 192 -5.66 -4.73 18.38
N ALA A 193 -6.75 -4.26 17.76
CA ALA A 193 -7.98 -3.88 18.45
C ALA A 193 -8.92 -5.07 18.68
N GLY A 194 -8.76 -6.14 17.90
CA GLY A 194 -9.57 -7.33 18.01
C GLY A 194 -9.17 -8.40 17.02
N ARG A 195 -9.69 -9.61 17.24
CA ARG A 195 -9.44 -10.78 16.41
C ARG A 195 -10.71 -11.59 16.25
N LEU A 196 -10.98 -12.01 15.03
CA LEU A 196 -12.10 -12.87 14.67
C LEU A 196 -11.59 -14.07 13.90
N ARG A 197 -12.17 -15.24 14.15
CA ARG A 197 -11.88 -16.46 13.41
C ARG A 197 -13.10 -16.92 12.64
N GLY A 198 -12.91 -17.25 11.36
CA GLY A 198 -13.95 -17.79 10.50
C GLY A 198 -13.70 -17.53 9.02
N VAL A 199 -14.66 -17.93 8.18
CA VAL A 199 -14.67 -17.63 6.74
C VAL A 199 -15.17 -16.23 6.41
N SER A 200 -15.86 -15.58 7.35
CA SER A 200 -16.39 -14.23 7.19
C SER A 200 -16.34 -13.48 8.51
N GLY A 201 -16.38 -12.15 8.42
CA GLY A 201 -16.41 -11.30 9.59
C GLY A 201 -16.83 -9.87 9.26
N GLU A 202 -17.09 -9.12 10.31
CA GLU A 202 -17.46 -7.71 10.26
C GLU A 202 -16.75 -6.97 11.39
N TRP A 203 -16.25 -5.78 11.08
CA TRP A 203 -15.75 -4.82 12.06
C TRP A 203 -16.53 -3.51 11.91
N GLN A 204 -17.00 -2.97 13.03
CA GLN A 204 -17.68 -1.68 13.10
C GLN A 204 -16.77 -0.65 13.74
N ASP A 205 -16.61 0.49 13.07
CA ASP A 205 -15.75 1.57 13.51
C ASP A 205 -16.36 2.31 14.70
N ARG A 206 -15.49 2.69 15.64
CA ARG A 206 -15.84 3.43 16.85
C ARG A 206 -15.45 4.91 16.74
N GLY A 207 -14.63 5.27 15.76
CA GLY A 207 -14.16 6.63 15.52
C GLY A 207 -12.91 7.02 16.29
N SER A 208 -12.30 6.11 17.07
CA SER A 208 -11.09 6.37 17.84
C SER A 208 -9.85 5.65 17.29
N GLU A 209 -10.03 4.83 16.24
CA GLU A 209 -9.00 3.95 15.69
C GLU A 209 -7.90 4.69 14.93
N GLY A 210 -8.19 5.87 14.37
CA GLY A 210 -7.31 6.60 13.46
C GLY A 210 -7.27 5.99 12.07
N TYR A 211 -6.90 4.72 11.96
CA TYR A 211 -7.11 3.89 10.77
C TYR A 211 -7.47 2.45 11.16
N VAL A 212 -8.00 1.69 10.21
CA VAL A 212 -8.25 0.25 10.34
C VAL A 212 -7.61 -0.47 9.15
N ARG A 213 -6.79 -1.49 9.40
CA ARG A 213 -6.37 -2.50 8.41
C ARG A 213 -6.65 -3.90 8.93
N LEU A 214 -6.94 -4.84 8.04
CA LEU A 214 -7.16 -6.23 8.38
C LEU A 214 -5.94 -7.07 8.00
N VAL A 215 -5.53 -7.97 8.89
CA VAL A 215 -4.50 -8.97 8.63
C VAL A 215 -5.11 -10.35 8.80
N MET A 216 -5.27 -11.06 7.70
CA MET A 216 -5.94 -12.35 7.61
C MET A 216 -4.90 -13.44 7.44
N ARG A 217 -4.91 -14.47 8.28
CA ARG A 217 -3.96 -15.59 8.23
C ARG A 217 -4.68 -16.91 8.31
N SER A 218 -4.41 -17.79 7.34
CA SER A 218 -4.90 -19.17 7.30
C SER A 218 -3.73 -20.14 7.37
N ALA A 219 -4.02 -21.44 7.36
CA ALA A 219 -2.98 -22.48 7.26
C ALA A 219 -2.22 -22.46 5.91
N HIS A 220 -2.79 -21.83 4.89
CA HIS A 220 -2.29 -21.91 3.51
C HIS A 220 -1.72 -20.59 2.98
N GLY A 221 -1.94 -19.48 3.69
CA GLY A 221 -1.60 -18.17 3.19
C GLY A 221 -2.14 -17.03 4.04
N ALA A 222 -1.84 -15.81 3.62
CA ALA A 222 -2.21 -14.58 4.29
C ALA A 222 -2.67 -13.51 3.32
N ALA A 223 -3.48 -12.58 3.83
CA ALA A 223 -3.93 -11.41 3.09
C ALA A 223 -3.94 -10.18 4.00
N TRP A 224 -3.71 -9.02 3.40
CA TRP A 224 -3.70 -7.73 4.08
C TRP A 224 -4.55 -6.74 3.31
N THR A 225 -5.37 -5.98 4.03
CA THR A 225 -6.02 -4.80 3.45
C THR A 225 -5.14 -3.57 3.65
N GLN A 226 -5.44 -2.52 2.89
CA GLN A 226 -4.83 -1.22 3.12
C GLN A 226 -5.49 -0.49 4.31
N PRO A 227 -4.77 0.45 4.96
CA PRO A 227 -5.32 1.27 6.03
C PRO A 227 -6.44 2.16 5.50
N ARG A 228 -7.62 2.00 6.08
CA ARG A 228 -8.75 2.91 5.90
C ARG A 228 -8.78 3.90 7.05
N PHE A 229 -8.59 5.18 6.74
CA PHE A 229 -8.58 6.25 7.74
C PHE A 229 -9.98 6.54 8.26
N ILE A 230 -10.12 6.57 9.59
CA ILE A 230 -11.41 6.71 10.27
C ILE A 230 -11.54 8.14 10.79
N ALA A 231 -12.62 8.81 10.39
CA ALA A 231 -12.92 10.14 10.90
C ALA A 231 -13.32 10.08 12.38
N PRO A 232 -12.87 11.01 13.23
CA PRO A 232 -13.30 11.07 14.62
C PRO A 232 -14.81 11.27 14.73
N VAL A 233 -15.45 10.50 15.61
CA VAL A 233 -16.84 10.78 15.99
C VAL A 233 -16.84 12.02 16.87
N VAL A 234 -17.22 13.17 16.31
CA VAL A 234 -17.49 14.37 17.11
C VAL A 234 -18.81 14.14 17.82
N SER A 235 -18.76 13.68 19.08
CA SER A 235 -19.93 13.79 19.95
C SER A 235 -20.27 15.27 20.05
N LYS A 236 -21.45 15.68 19.57
CA LYS A 236 -21.99 16.99 19.94
C LYS A 236 -22.14 16.97 21.45
N GLY A 237 -21.15 17.50 22.16
CA GLY A 237 -21.20 17.72 23.59
C GLY A 237 -22.48 18.51 23.88
N GLY A 238 -23.29 17.94 24.78
CA GLY A 238 -24.44 18.63 25.34
C GLY A 238 -24.02 20.01 25.79
N GLY A 239 -24.79 21.01 25.33
CA GLY A 239 -24.69 22.35 25.88
C GLY A 239 -24.84 22.28 27.39
N CYS A 240 -23.97 23.00 28.10
CA CYS A 240 -24.15 23.28 29.51
C CYS A 240 -25.59 23.76 29.74
N ALA A 241 -26.32 23.05 30.60
CA ALA A 241 -27.50 23.57 31.27
C ALA A 241 -27.06 24.43 32.46
#